data_AF-A0A961YXZ9-F1
#
_entry.id   AF-A0A961YXZ9-F1
#
_cell.length_a   1.000
_cell.length_b   1.000
_cell.length_c   1.000
_cell.angle_alpha   90.00
_cell.angle_beta   90.00
_cell.angle_gamma   90.00
#
_symmetry.space_group_name_H-M   'P 1'
#
loop_
_entity.id
_entity.type
_entity.pdbx_description
1 polymer ?
#
loop_
_entity_poly.entity_id
_entity_poly.type
_entity_poly.pdbx_seq_one_letter_code
_entity_poly.pdbx_strand_id
1 'polypeptide(L)'
;MGAKLPSEFPLDQEAGEDTPLDLVEVAGAIKWFDASKGYGFIIPDDGSPDVLLHVTCLRRDGFQTAYEGARIVVEAVQRAKGLQAFRVIRMDEATALRPPQEVPSRTHVNVTPTSALERVTVKWFNRMRGYGFLTRGEGTEDIFVHMET
;
A
#
# COMPACT_ATOMS: atom_id res chain seq x y z
N MET A 1 32.07 -41.56 -36.35
CA MET A 1 32.72 -40.58 -35.48
C MET A 1 32.52 -39.18 -36.06
N GLY A 2 31.91 -38.27 -35.28
CA GLY A 2 32.04 -36.81 -35.36
C GLY A 2 31.51 -36.10 -36.63
N ALA A 3 30.67 -35.07 -36.57
CA ALA A 3 30.00 -34.40 -35.48
C ALA A 3 28.74 -33.77 -36.10
N LYS A 4 27.62 -33.93 -35.40
CA LYS A 4 26.32 -33.37 -35.75
C LYS A 4 26.42 -31.84 -35.64
N LEU A 5 26.08 -31.14 -36.72
CA LEU A 5 25.95 -29.68 -36.75
C LEU A 5 25.00 -29.22 -35.62
N PRO A 6 25.29 -28.13 -34.91
CA PRO A 6 24.39 -27.63 -33.88
C PRO A 6 23.11 -27.13 -34.54
N SER A 7 21.98 -27.66 -34.08
CA SER A 7 20.65 -27.14 -34.34
C SER A 7 20.57 -25.73 -33.75
N GLU A 8 20.63 -24.73 -34.62
CA GLU A 8 20.23 -23.36 -34.30
C GLU A 8 18.72 -23.39 -34.03
N PHE A 9 18.38 -23.59 -32.76
CA PHE A 9 17.03 -23.38 -32.27
C PHE A 9 16.70 -21.90 -32.47
N PRO A 10 15.65 -21.57 -33.23
CA PRO A 10 15.12 -20.22 -33.20
C PRO A 10 14.67 -19.98 -31.75
N LEU A 11 15.28 -18.98 -31.10
CA LEU A 11 14.69 -18.36 -29.93
C LEU A 11 13.44 -17.66 -30.43
N ASP A 12 12.35 -18.41 -30.47
CA ASP A 12 11.01 -17.85 -30.51
C ASP A 12 10.77 -17.22 -29.14
N GLN A 13 11.40 -16.06 -28.94
CA GLN A 13 10.99 -15.13 -27.92
C GLN A 13 9.69 -14.55 -28.44
N GLU A 14 8.59 -15.28 -28.19
CA GLU A 14 7.23 -14.78 -28.32
C GLU A 14 7.09 -13.62 -27.34
N ALA A 15 7.58 -12.46 -27.77
CA ALA A 15 7.09 -11.17 -27.33
C ALA A 15 5.60 -11.20 -27.70
N GLY A 16 4.79 -11.56 -26.72
CA GLY A 16 3.36 -11.75 -26.86
C GLY A 16 2.75 -10.66 -27.72
N GLU A 17 2.03 -11.11 -28.74
CA GLU A 17 1.33 -10.34 -29.75
C GLU A 17 0.87 -8.99 -29.21
N ASP A 18 1.52 -7.93 -29.71
CA ASP A 18 1.01 -6.55 -29.71
C ASP A 18 -0.19 -6.53 -30.67
N THR A 19 -1.24 -7.25 -30.31
CA THR A 19 -2.56 -6.98 -30.88
C THR A 19 -2.89 -5.57 -30.43
N PRO A 20 -3.33 -4.65 -31.31
CA PRO A 20 -3.91 -3.37 -30.90
C PRO A 20 -5.23 -3.68 -30.20
N LEU A 21 -5.12 -4.14 -28.97
CA LEU A 21 -6.18 -4.17 -28.01
C LEU A 21 -6.39 -2.72 -27.64
N ASP A 22 -7.65 -2.29 -27.68
CA ASP A 22 -8.06 -0.98 -27.21
C ASP A 22 -7.72 -0.90 -25.71
N LEU A 23 -6.48 -0.48 -25.42
CA LEU A 23 -5.90 -0.32 -24.11
C LEU A 23 -6.21 1.11 -23.70
N VAL A 24 -7.02 1.24 -22.66
CA VAL A 24 -7.42 2.51 -22.08
C VAL A 24 -6.62 2.70 -20.80
N GLU A 25 -5.92 3.81 -20.68
CA GLU A 25 -5.30 4.18 -19.40
C GLU A 25 -6.40 4.57 -18.41
N VAL A 26 -6.46 3.85 -17.28
CA VAL A 26 -7.42 4.07 -16.21
C VAL A 26 -6.67 4.40 -14.93
N ALA A 27 -6.87 5.63 -14.45
CA ALA A 27 -6.47 6.06 -13.12
C ALA A 27 -7.60 5.81 -12.12
N GLY A 28 -7.25 5.28 -10.94
CA GLY A 28 -8.23 4.90 -9.94
C GLY A 28 -7.66 4.69 -8.55
N ALA A 29 -8.54 4.26 -7.64
CA ALA A 29 -8.19 3.78 -6.32
C ALA A 29 -8.54 2.30 -6.19
N ILE A 30 -7.70 1.53 -5.49
CA ILE A 30 -7.95 0.11 -5.27
C ILE A 30 -9.10 -0.03 -4.27
N LYS A 31 -10.20 -0.64 -4.70
CA LYS A 31 -11.36 -0.90 -3.83
C LYS A 31 -11.03 -1.96 -2.79
N TRP A 32 -10.46 -3.05 -3.28
CA TRP A 32 -10.01 -4.17 -2.49
C TRP A 32 -9.15 -5.08 -3.38
N PHE A 33 -8.22 -5.79 -2.77
CA PHE A 33 -7.41 -6.79 -3.45
C PHE A 33 -7.15 -7.95 -2.50
N ASP A 34 -7.33 -9.17 -3.00
CA ASP A 34 -7.08 -10.39 -2.24
C ASP A 34 -5.84 -11.07 -2.82
N ALA A 35 -4.71 -10.94 -2.10
CA ALA A 35 -3.44 -11.54 -2.50
C ALA A 35 -3.48 -13.09 -2.47
N SER A 36 -4.37 -13.68 -1.66
CA SER A 36 -4.51 -15.13 -1.56
C SER A 36 -5.26 -15.70 -2.76
N LYS A 37 -6.30 -14.99 -3.20
CA LYS A 37 -7.05 -15.35 -4.40
C LYS A 37 -6.41 -14.86 -5.70
N GLY A 38 -5.56 -13.84 -5.62
CA GLY A 38 -4.81 -13.29 -6.74
C GLY A 38 -5.61 -12.33 -7.62
N TYR A 39 -6.69 -11.74 -7.12
CA TYR A 39 -7.49 -10.76 -7.86
C TYR A 39 -8.05 -9.67 -6.95
N GLY A 40 -8.37 -8.52 -7.55
CA GLY A 40 -8.97 -7.38 -6.89
C GLY A 40 -9.70 -6.47 -7.87
N PHE A 41 -10.18 -5.35 -7.38
CA PHE A 41 -10.92 -4.37 -8.17
C PHE A 41 -10.41 -2.96 -7.91
N ILE A 42 -10.39 -2.17 -8.98
CA ILE A 42 -10.02 -0.76 -8.98
C ILE A 42 -11.27 0.04 -9.33
N ILE A 43 -11.51 1.12 -8.60
CA ILE A 43 -12.53 2.12 -8.92
C ILE A 43 -11.86 3.23 -9.74
N PRO A 44 -12.23 3.40 -11.02
CA PRO A 44 -11.76 4.52 -11.83
C PRO A 44 -12.22 5.86 -11.28
N ASP A 45 -11.38 6.89 -11.34
CA ASP A 45 -11.81 8.28 -11.07
C ASP A 45 -12.69 8.84 -12.19
N ASP A 46 -12.58 8.27 -13.40
CA ASP A 46 -13.32 8.68 -14.61
C ASP A 46 -14.81 8.25 -14.57
N GLY A 47 -15.21 7.47 -13.56
CA GLY A 47 -16.58 6.94 -13.44
C GLY A 47 -16.88 5.75 -14.35
N SER A 48 -15.86 5.19 -15.00
CA SER A 48 -15.95 3.95 -15.77
C SER A 48 -16.25 2.74 -14.85
N PRO A 49 -16.66 1.58 -15.39
CA PRO A 49 -16.94 0.40 -14.57
C PRO A 49 -15.71 -0.10 -13.81
N ASP A 50 -15.92 -0.83 -12.71
CA ASP A 50 -14.82 -1.37 -11.91
C ASP A 50 -13.85 -2.19 -12.79
N VAL A 51 -12.55 -1.91 -12.64
CA VAL A 51 -11.51 -2.61 -13.40
C VAL A 51 -11.03 -3.82 -12.61
N LEU A 52 -11.09 -4.99 -13.23
CA LEU A 52 -10.56 -6.21 -12.63
C LEU A 52 -9.02 -6.18 -12.64
N LEU A 53 -8.41 -6.29 -11.47
CA LEU A 53 -6.96 -6.33 -11.28
C LEU A 53 -6.51 -7.76 -10.98
N HIS A 54 -5.62 -8.32 -11.79
CA HIS A 54 -5.08 -9.67 -11.57
C HIS A 54 -3.66 -9.61 -11.00
N VAL A 55 -3.31 -10.54 -10.09
CA VAL A 55 -1.99 -10.61 -9.45
C VAL A 55 -0.86 -10.82 -10.46
N THR A 56 -1.13 -11.46 -11.60
CA THR A 56 -0.14 -11.63 -12.67
C THR A 56 0.33 -10.28 -13.22
N CYS A 57 -0.57 -9.30 -13.35
CA CYS A 57 -0.23 -7.96 -13.80
C CYS A 57 0.63 -7.24 -12.76
N LEU A 58 0.27 -7.34 -11.47
CA LEU A 58 1.07 -6.80 -10.38
C LEU A 58 2.48 -7.38 -10.36
N ARG A 59 2.60 -8.72 -10.39
CA ARG A 59 3.90 -9.41 -10.33
C ARG A 59 4.78 -9.07 -11.53
N ARG A 60 4.20 -8.84 -12.70
CA ARG A 60 4.93 -8.44 -13.92
C ARG A 60 5.62 -7.10 -13.74
N ASP A 61 4.96 -6.15 -13.08
CA ASP A 61 5.51 -4.82 -12.76
C ASP A 61 6.23 -4.76 -11.41
N GLY A 62 6.44 -5.91 -10.74
CA GLY A 62 7.23 -6.02 -9.50
C GLY A 62 6.46 -5.77 -8.21
N PHE A 63 5.13 -5.60 -8.28
CA PHE A 63 4.27 -5.44 -7.13
C PHE A 63 3.83 -6.80 -6.57
N GLN A 64 3.87 -6.95 -5.24
CA GLN A 64 3.47 -8.19 -4.58
C GLN A 64 2.00 -8.17 -4.15
N THR A 65 1.50 -7.00 -3.77
CA THR A 65 0.15 -6.81 -3.26
C THR A 65 -0.36 -5.43 -3.62
N ALA A 66 -1.67 -5.25 -3.50
CA ALA A 66 -2.35 -3.98 -3.61
C ALA A 66 -3.12 -3.71 -2.32
N TYR A 67 -2.88 -2.55 -1.71
CA TYR A 67 -3.62 -2.12 -0.52
C TYR A 67 -4.88 -1.38 -0.93
N GLU A 68 -5.97 -1.54 -0.18
CA GLU A 68 -7.18 -0.75 -0.38
C GLU A 68 -6.88 0.75 -0.24
N GLY A 69 -7.53 1.58 -1.05
CA GLY A 69 -7.32 3.02 -1.10
C GLY A 69 -6.02 3.48 -1.77
N ALA A 70 -5.11 2.57 -2.13
CA ALA A 70 -3.90 2.94 -2.86
C ALA A 70 -4.25 3.50 -4.25
N ARG A 71 -3.57 4.57 -4.65
CA ARG A 71 -3.70 5.15 -5.99
C ARG A 71 -2.99 4.26 -7.01
N ILE A 72 -3.67 3.95 -8.10
CA ILE A 72 -3.12 3.11 -9.16
C ILE A 72 -3.52 3.65 -10.53
N VAL A 73 -2.59 3.56 -11.47
CA VAL A 73 -2.79 3.85 -12.89
C VAL A 73 -2.45 2.59 -13.65
N VAL A 74 -3.43 2.05 -14.36
CA VAL A 74 -3.32 0.80 -15.12
C VAL A 74 -3.76 1.02 -16.55
N GLU A 75 -3.19 0.27 -17.48
CA GLU A 75 -3.79 0.09 -18.79
C GLU A 75 -4.83 -1.03 -18.68
N ALA A 76 -6.09 -0.70 -18.95
CA ALA A 76 -7.20 -1.65 -18.96
C ALA A 76 -7.65 -1.94 -20.38
N VAL A 77 -8.02 -3.18 -20.65
CA VAL A 77 -8.61 -3.60 -21.92
C VAL A 77 -10.07 -3.95 -21.72
N GLN A 78 -10.93 -3.50 -22.64
CA GLN A 78 -12.33 -3.91 -22.67
C GLN A 78 -12.45 -5.38 -23.11
N ARG A 79 -12.89 -6.25 -22.20
CA ARG A 79 -13.19 -7.66 -22.48
C ARG A 79 -14.69 -7.93 -22.35
N ALA A 80 -15.11 -9.13 -22.76
CA ALA A 80 -16.49 -9.59 -22.65
C ALA A 80 -17.04 -9.59 -21.20
N LYS A 81 -16.16 -9.61 -20.18
CA LYS A 81 -16.52 -9.60 -18.75
C LYS A 81 -16.37 -8.22 -18.09
N GLY A 82 -16.03 -7.18 -18.84
CA GLY A 82 -15.76 -5.83 -18.32
C GLY A 82 -14.33 -5.38 -18.59
N LEU A 83 -13.95 -4.25 -17.96
CA LEU A 83 -12.60 -3.72 -18.04
C LEU A 83 -11.66 -4.60 -17.20
N GLN A 84 -10.56 -5.03 -17.80
CA GLN A 84 -9.55 -5.83 -17.14
C GLN A 84 -8.19 -5.13 -17.25
N ALA A 85 -7.50 -4.97 -16.12
CA ALA A 85 -6.15 -4.47 -16.10
C ALA A 85 -5.22 -5.41 -16.87
N PHE A 86 -4.52 -4.85 -17.85
CA PHE A 86 -3.51 -5.52 -18.65
C PHE A 86 -2.12 -5.28 -18.06
N ARG A 87 -1.80 -4.03 -17.72
CA ARG A 87 -0.50 -3.61 -17.19
C ARG A 87 -0.65 -2.52 -16.13
N VAL A 88 0.25 -2.50 -15.15
CA VAL A 88 0.31 -1.42 -14.17
C VAL A 88 1.32 -0.38 -14.64
N ILE A 89 0.87 0.85 -14.93
CA ILE A 89 1.74 1.95 -15.34
C ILE A 89 2.44 2.55 -14.12
N ARG A 90 1.67 2.82 -13.07
CA ARG A 90 2.16 3.26 -11.75
C ARG A 90 1.23 2.77 -10.67
N MET A 91 1.81 2.40 -9.53
CA MET A 91 1.05 2.16 -8.32
C MET A 91 1.74 2.89 -7.17
N ASP A 92 0.98 3.72 -6.47
CA ASP A 92 1.46 4.42 -5.30
C ASP A 92 1.15 3.58 -4.05
N GLU A 93 2.02 2.62 -3.75
CA GLU A 93 1.99 1.88 -2.48
C GLU A 93 2.25 2.79 -1.28
N ALA A 94 2.85 3.97 -1.51
CA ALA A 94 3.18 4.93 -0.47
C ALA A 94 1.94 5.62 0.13
N THR A 95 0.87 5.81 -0.64
CA THR A 95 -0.39 6.40 -0.14
C THR A 95 -1.10 5.49 0.87
N ALA A 96 -0.88 4.17 0.82
CA ALA A 96 -1.46 3.24 1.80
C ALA A 96 -0.62 3.10 3.10
N LEU A 97 0.65 3.52 3.07
CA LEU A 97 1.57 3.45 4.21
C LEU A 97 2.07 4.82 4.71
N ARG A 98 1.53 5.92 4.20
CA ARG A 98 1.82 7.27 4.70
C ARG A 98 0.50 8.01 4.95
N PRO A 99 0.14 8.36 6.20
CA PRO A 99 -0.50 9.66 6.40
C PRO A 99 0.34 10.70 5.64
N PRO A 100 -0.25 11.75 5.05
CA PRO A 100 0.48 12.77 4.33
C PRO A 100 1.79 13.04 5.08
N GLN A 101 2.92 12.87 4.40
CA GLN A 101 4.14 13.48 4.90
C GLN A 101 3.96 14.99 4.71
N GLU A 102 3.05 15.59 5.48
CA GLU A 102 3.32 16.86 6.10
C GLU A 102 4.67 16.64 6.74
N VAL A 103 5.72 17.16 6.10
CA VAL A 103 6.98 17.37 6.80
C VAL A 103 6.59 18.04 8.11
N PRO A 104 6.73 17.41 9.29
CA PRO A 104 6.66 18.21 10.48
C PRO A 104 7.91 19.07 10.35
N SER A 105 7.73 20.32 9.93
CA SER A 105 8.56 21.41 10.44
C SER A 105 8.62 21.11 11.92
N ARG A 106 9.81 20.66 12.34
CA ARG A 106 10.10 20.16 13.67
C ARG A 106 9.69 21.29 14.60
N THR A 107 8.43 21.29 15.06
CA THR A 107 7.97 22.24 16.04
C THR A 107 8.68 21.75 17.27
N HIS A 108 9.84 22.34 17.52
CA HIS A 108 10.58 22.17 18.74
C HIS A 108 9.63 22.72 19.81
N VAL A 109 8.78 21.86 20.37
CA VAL A 109 7.94 22.21 21.49
C VAL A 109 8.91 22.39 22.63
N ASN A 110 9.31 23.64 22.85
CA ASN A 110 10.03 24.02 24.03
C ASN A 110 9.05 23.90 25.19
N VAL A 111 9.00 22.73 25.82
CA VAL A 111 8.22 22.51 27.03
C VAL A 111 8.88 23.36 28.11
N THR A 112 8.34 24.54 28.34
CA THR A 112 8.62 25.30 29.56
C THR A 112 7.75 24.66 30.64
N PRO A 113 8.31 23.95 31.64
CA PRO A 113 7.51 23.35 32.69
C PRO A 113 6.87 24.46 33.53
N THR A 114 5.59 24.74 33.28
CA THR A 114 4.82 25.75 34.03
C THR A 114 4.41 25.25 35.43
N SER A 115 4.58 23.96 35.71
CA SER A 115 4.04 23.32 36.91
C SER A 115 5.14 22.68 37.76
N ALA A 116 4.96 22.73 39.08
CA ALA A 116 5.79 21.99 40.03
C ALA A 116 5.67 20.47 39.81
N LEU A 117 6.72 19.72 40.15
CA LEU A 117 6.72 18.26 40.10
C LEU A 117 5.68 17.71 41.09
N GLU A 118 4.62 17.12 40.55
CA GLU A 118 3.53 16.54 41.34
C GLU A 118 3.73 15.03 41.50
N ARG A 119 3.52 14.51 42.71
CA ARG A 119 3.59 13.08 42.97
C ARG A 119 2.32 12.42 42.47
N VAL A 120 2.48 11.46 41.56
CA VAL A 120 1.37 10.69 40.98
C VAL A 120 1.54 9.21 41.27
N THR A 121 0.42 8.49 41.32
CA THR A 121 0.41 7.04 41.52
C THR A 121 0.28 6.34 40.18
N VAL A 122 1.10 5.30 39.96
CA VAL A 122 0.97 4.44 38.78
C VAL A 122 -0.27 3.57 38.95
N LYS A 123 -1.33 3.86 38.19
CA LYS A 123 -2.54 3.04 38.18
C LYS A 123 -2.27 1.71 37.47
N TRP A 124 -1.56 1.79 36.35
CA TRP A 124 -1.19 0.63 35.56
C TRP A 124 -0.05 0.96 34.60
N PHE A 125 0.95 0.09 34.48
CA PHE A 125 2.04 0.30 33.53
C PHE A 125 2.47 -1.01 32.89
N ASN A 126 2.57 -1.01 31.56
CA ASN A 126 3.07 -2.13 30.80
C ASN A 126 4.48 -1.85 30.32
N ARG A 127 5.45 -2.42 31.03
CA ARG A 127 6.88 -2.28 30.72
C ARG A 127 7.27 -2.86 29.35
N MET A 128 6.59 -3.91 28.90
CA MET A 128 6.92 -4.56 27.62
C MET A 128 6.47 -3.72 26.43
N ARG A 129 5.37 -2.98 26.57
CA ARG A 129 4.85 -2.09 25.53
C ARG A 129 5.28 -0.63 25.69
N GLY A 130 5.94 -0.28 26.81
CA GLY A 130 6.48 1.05 27.06
C GLY A 130 5.44 2.12 27.38
N TYR A 131 4.21 1.78 27.77
CA TYR A 131 3.19 2.78 28.09
C TYR A 131 2.31 2.39 29.29
N GLY A 132 1.68 3.38 29.91
CA GLY A 132 0.79 3.19 31.05
C GLY A 132 -0.01 4.43 31.43
N PHE A 133 -0.70 4.35 32.56
CA PHE A 133 -1.55 5.40 33.10
C PHE A 133 -1.18 5.70 34.55
N LEU A 134 -1.08 6.99 34.85
CA LEU A 134 -0.86 7.53 36.18
C LEU A 134 -2.11 8.27 36.64
N THR A 135 -2.35 8.38 37.94
CA THR A 135 -3.45 9.15 38.51
C THR A 135 -2.92 10.11 39.58
N ARG A 136 -3.51 11.31 39.65
CA ARG A 136 -3.19 12.32 40.69
C ARG A 136 -4.01 12.11 41.98
N GLY A 137 -4.95 11.16 42.01
CA GLY A 137 -5.81 10.89 43.15
C GLY A 137 -7.27 10.66 42.76
N GLU A 138 -8.10 10.27 43.73
CA GLU A 138 -9.51 9.92 43.52
C GLU A 138 -10.30 11.14 43.01
N GLY A 139 -10.84 11.04 41.79
CA GLY A 139 -11.57 12.11 41.11
C GLY A 139 -10.76 12.96 40.10
N THR A 140 -9.47 12.65 39.91
CA THR A 140 -8.65 13.31 38.88
C THR A 140 -8.53 12.44 37.62
N GLU A 141 -8.35 13.11 36.47
CA GLU A 141 -8.22 12.45 35.17
C GLU A 141 -6.95 11.57 35.11
N ASP A 142 -7.07 10.41 34.45
CA ASP A 142 -5.95 9.51 34.24
C ASP A 142 -4.97 10.13 33.23
N ILE A 143 -3.69 10.20 33.61
CA ILE A 143 -2.60 10.74 32.79
C ILE A 143 -1.94 9.59 32.04
N PHE A 144 -2.01 9.63 30.71
CA PHE A 144 -1.29 8.68 29.88
C PHE A 144 0.20 9.01 29.84
N VAL A 145 1.05 7.99 30.01
CA VAL A 145 2.50 8.10 29.90
C VAL A 145 3.05 7.07 28.94
N HIS A 146 3.99 7.50 28.10
CA HIS A 146 4.74 6.67 27.18
C HIS A 146 6.23 6.86 27.48
N MET A 147 6.94 5.75 27.60
CA MET A 147 8.39 5.71 27.74
C MET A 147 8.98 5.49 26.34
N GLU A 148 9.42 6.58 25.71
CA GLU A 148 10.27 6.49 24.54
C GLU A 148 11.69 6.16 25.05
N THR A 149 12.23 4.99 24.68
CA THR A 149 13.61 4.57 24.98
C THR A 149 14.39 4.51 23.69
#